data_AF-A0A3N2QWR3-F1
#
_entry.id   AF-A0A3N2QWR3-F1
#
_cell.length_a   1.000
_cell.length_b   1.000
_cell.length_c   1.000
_cell.angle_alpha   90.00
_cell.angle_beta   90.00
_cell.angle_gamma   90.00
#
_symmetry.space_group_name_H-M   'P 1'
#
loop_
_entity.id
_entity.type
_entity.pdbx_description
1 polymer ?
#
loop_
_entity_poly.entity_id
_entity_poly.type
_entity_poly.pdbx_seq_one_letter_code
_entity_poly.pdbx_strand_id
1 'polypeptide(L)'
;MLVAGLLGRALSLPSLYLASAFLTGLVLVTTVGICWSRTPSGQRPPDDSTLGPANWVTLSRGTLVCIAAAFIPFSHYAAQHAWIIAWISLIALIMDGVDGATARRTQSASAFGARFDMELDAALMLVLCALLITQGKVGPWVLTIGLMRYLFVIAGGLIPGLRAPLPESRLRKTVCVWQLVTLMVCLLPWVSQGWAAGLLTIALTLLVYSFGRDSIWLLAYRDAKETSR
;
A
#
# COMPACT_ATOMS: atom_id res chain seq x y z
N MET A 1 -19.39 -1.56 2.92
CA MET A 1 -20.52 -1.05 2.09
C MET A 1 -21.31 0.07 2.76
N LEU A 2 -21.73 -0.06 4.04
CA LEU A 2 -22.47 1.01 4.75
C LEU A 2 -21.74 2.36 4.75
N VAL A 3 -20.46 2.38 5.11
CA VAL A 3 -19.64 3.62 5.12
C VAL A 3 -19.54 4.24 3.72
N ALA A 4 -19.31 3.44 2.68
CA ALA A 4 -19.29 3.93 1.30
C ALA A 4 -20.67 4.46 0.86
N GLY A 5 -21.76 3.85 1.32
CA GLY A 5 -23.13 4.31 1.12
C GLY A 5 -23.40 5.68 1.74
N LEU A 6 -23.03 5.85 3.01
CA LEU A 6 -23.17 7.12 3.73
C LEU A 6 -22.32 8.21 3.09
N LEU A 7 -21.07 7.90 2.74
CA LEU A 7 -20.15 8.83 2.11
C LEU A 7 -20.61 9.23 0.70
N GLY A 8 -21.11 8.27 -0.09
CA GLY A 8 -21.69 8.54 -1.39
C GLY A 8 -22.90 9.47 -1.33
N ARG A 9 -23.76 9.32 -0.32
CA ARG A 9 -24.88 10.25 -0.10
C ARG A 9 -24.41 11.63 0.35
N ALA A 10 -23.49 11.69 1.32
CA ALA A 10 -23.00 12.95 1.89
C ALA A 10 -22.25 13.81 0.86
N LEU A 11 -21.55 13.16 -0.08
CA LEU A 11 -20.76 13.83 -1.12
C LEU A 11 -21.49 13.90 -2.46
N SER A 12 -22.78 13.54 -2.50
CA SER A 12 -23.61 13.54 -3.72
C SER A 12 -22.95 12.77 -4.89
N LEU A 13 -22.30 11.65 -4.59
CA LEU A 13 -21.62 10.83 -5.59
C LEU A 13 -22.63 10.04 -6.44
N PRO A 14 -22.29 9.71 -7.71
CA PRO A 14 -23.12 8.85 -8.55
C PRO A 14 -23.35 7.48 -7.90
N SER A 15 -24.50 6.83 -8.19
CA SER A 15 -24.78 5.47 -7.72
C SER A 15 -23.71 4.45 -8.15
N LEU A 16 -23.07 4.69 -9.31
CA LEU A 16 -21.93 3.92 -9.81
C LEU A 16 -20.73 3.91 -8.86
N TYR A 17 -20.60 4.90 -7.97
CA TYR A 17 -19.58 4.88 -6.92
C TYR A 17 -19.74 3.66 -5.99
N LEU A 18 -20.98 3.26 -5.67
CA LEU A 18 -21.22 2.08 -4.83
C LEU A 18 -20.84 0.79 -5.56
N ALA A 19 -21.04 0.72 -6.88
CA ALA A 19 -20.57 -0.39 -7.69
C ALA A 19 -19.03 -0.44 -7.70
N SER A 20 -18.36 0.70 -7.85
CA SER A 20 -16.89 0.77 -7.77
C SER A 20 -16.35 0.39 -6.39
N ALA A 21 -16.98 0.85 -5.31
CA ALA A 21 -16.66 0.46 -3.95
C ALA A 21 -16.88 -1.04 -3.71
N PHE A 22 -17.93 -1.63 -4.28
CA PHE A 22 -18.18 -3.06 -4.20
C PHE A 22 -17.09 -3.87 -4.93
N LEU A 23 -16.73 -3.46 -6.15
CA LEU A 23 -15.68 -4.11 -6.95
C LEU A 23 -14.31 -4.04 -6.26
N THR A 24 -13.93 -2.88 -5.74
CA THR A 24 -12.67 -2.72 -4.99
C THR A 24 -12.69 -3.52 -3.68
N GLY A 25 -13.84 -3.65 -3.03
CA GLY A 25 -14.04 -4.55 -1.89
C GLY A 25 -13.86 -6.03 -2.26
N LEU A 26 -14.36 -6.45 -3.43
CA LEU A 26 -14.16 -7.82 -3.93
C LEU A 26 -12.66 -8.10 -4.17
N VAL A 27 -11.93 -7.13 -4.76
CA VAL A 27 -10.47 -7.21 -4.94
C VAL A 27 -9.74 -7.34 -3.59
N LEU A 28 -10.18 -6.63 -2.55
CA LEU A 28 -9.60 -6.78 -1.22
C LEU A 28 -9.83 -8.19 -0.66
N VAL A 29 -11.06 -8.70 -0.75
CA VAL A 29 -11.41 -10.05 -0.26
C VAL A 29 -10.62 -11.13 -0.99
N THR A 30 -10.49 -11.03 -2.32
CA THR A 30 -9.68 -11.98 -3.09
C THR A 30 -8.21 -11.89 -2.75
N THR A 31 -7.67 -10.68 -2.55
CA THR A 31 -6.28 -10.48 -2.12
C THR A 31 -6.02 -11.11 -0.76
N VAL A 32 -6.92 -10.89 0.21
CA VAL A 32 -6.86 -11.54 1.54
C VAL A 32 -6.88 -13.07 1.40
N GLY A 33 -7.79 -13.61 0.60
CA GLY A 33 -7.90 -15.06 0.36
C GLY A 33 -6.65 -15.65 -0.31
N ILE A 34 -6.02 -14.93 -1.25
CA ILE A 34 -4.76 -15.34 -1.88
C ILE A 34 -3.60 -15.29 -0.87
N CYS A 35 -3.50 -14.22 -0.07
CA CYS A 35 -2.50 -14.12 0.99
C CYS A 35 -2.65 -15.24 2.02
N TRP A 36 -3.88 -15.59 2.38
CA TRP A 36 -4.20 -16.65 3.32
C TRP A 36 -3.84 -18.04 2.78
N SER A 37 -4.24 -18.35 1.55
CA SER A 37 -3.96 -19.64 0.90
C SER A 37 -2.47 -19.88 0.67
N ARG A 38 -1.68 -18.82 0.43
CA ARG A 38 -0.22 -18.88 0.25
C ARG A 38 0.58 -18.85 1.55
N THR A 39 -0.06 -18.69 2.71
CA THR A 39 0.63 -18.72 4.01
C THR A 39 0.50 -20.10 4.64
N PRO A 40 1.63 -20.81 4.90
CA PRO A 40 1.62 -22.12 5.58
C PRO A 40 0.93 -22.04 6.94
N SER A 41 0.23 -23.08 7.37
CA SER A 41 -0.56 -23.09 8.61
C SER A 41 0.26 -22.71 9.85
N GLY A 42 1.52 -23.15 9.95
CA GLY A 42 2.41 -22.78 11.06
C GLY A 42 2.89 -21.31 11.07
N GLN A 43 2.50 -20.51 10.08
CA GLN A 43 2.85 -19.08 9.97
C GLN A 43 1.60 -18.17 10.00
N ARG A 44 0.42 -18.75 10.26
CA ARG A 44 -0.85 -18.06 10.47
C ARG A 44 -0.97 -17.58 11.93
N PRO A 45 -1.96 -16.72 12.25
CA PRO A 45 -2.25 -16.37 13.62
C PRO A 45 -2.44 -17.62 14.51
N PRO A 46 -2.10 -17.55 15.82
CA PRO A 46 -2.11 -18.72 16.73
C PRO A 46 -3.47 -19.42 16.85
N ASP A 47 -4.54 -18.71 16.55
CA ASP A 47 -5.90 -19.21 16.50
C ASP A 47 -6.39 -19.17 15.05
N ASP A 48 -6.33 -20.31 14.35
CA ASP A 48 -6.77 -20.43 12.94
C ASP A 48 -8.26 -20.08 12.75
N SER A 49 -9.04 -20.00 13.83
CA SER A 49 -10.46 -19.63 13.81
C SER A 49 -10.70 -18.12 13.88
N THR A 50 -9.71 -17.32 14.27
CA THR A 50 -9.83 -15.86 14.35
C THR A 50 -8.66 -15.15 13.70
N LEU A 51 -8.94 -14.09 12.93
CA LEU A 51 -7.90 -13.28 12.31
C LEU A 51 -6.99 -12.58 13.35
N GLY A 52 -7.43 -12.48 14.61
CA GLY A 52 -6.73 -11.74 15.66
C GLY A 52 -6.89 -10.22 15.54
N PRO A 53 -6.65 -9.48 16.64
CA PRO A 53 -6.96 -8.04 16.70
C PRO A 53 -6.16 -7.20 15.71
N ALA A 54 -4.88 -7.52 15.46
CA ALA A 54 -4.05 -6.79 14.51
C ALA A 54 -4.59 -6.90 13.07
N ASN A 55 -4.97 -8.09 12.61
CA ASN A 55 -5.48 -8.26 11.25
C ASN A 55 -6.87 -7.64 11.05
N TRP A 56 -7.68 -7.47 12.12
CA TRP A 56 -8.90 -6.68 12.05
C TRP A 56 -8.62 -5.20 11.81
N VAL A 57 -7.59 -4.65 12.44
CA VAL A 57 -7.13 -3.27 12.17
C VAL A 57 -6.64 -3.17 10.73
N THR A 58 -5.85 -4.12 10.25
CA THR A 58 -5.38 -4.15 8.87
C THR A 58 -6.54 -4.31 7.85
N LEU A 59 -7.57 -5.10 8.14
CA LEU A 59 -8.78 -5.21 7.29
C LEU A 59 -9.60 -3.92 7.26
N SER A 60 -9.78 -3.27 8.41
CA SER A 60 -10.47 -1.99 8.48
C SER A 60 -9.70 -0.91 7.71
N ARG A 61 -8.37 -0.92 7.79
CA ARG A 61 -7.49 -0.10 6.93
C ARG A 61 -7.72 -0.41 5.45
N GLY A 62 -7.77 -1.68 5.06
CA GLY A 62 -8.06 -2.10 3.69
C GLY A 62 -9.40 -1.56 3.17
N THR A 63 -10.41 -1.44 4.04
CA THR A 63 -11.70 -0.85 3.68
C THR A 63 -11.56 0.65 3.33
N LEU A 64 -10.70 1.39 4.04
CA LEU A 64 -10.41 2.80 3.70
C LEU A 64 -9.71 2.90 2.34
N VAL A 65 -8.79 1.98 2.04
CA VAL A 65 -8.13 1.90 0.73
C VAL A 65 -9.15 1.65 -0.38
N CYS A 66 -10.12 0.74 -0.19
CA CYS A 66 -11.19 0.50 -1.16
C CYS A 66 -12.08 1.74 -1.37
N ILE A 67 -12.40 2.46 -0.31
CA ILE A 67 -13.17 3.71 -0.39
C ILE A 67 -12.42 4.75 -1.23
N ALA A 68 -11.11 4.91 -1.01
CA ALA A 68 -10.28 5.79 -1.84
C ALA A 68 -10.19 5.30 -3.30
N ALA A 69 -10.00 4.00 -3.50
CA ALA A 69 -9.92 3.38 -4.83
C ALA A 69 -11.20 3.55 -5.65
N ALA A 70 -12.37 3.57 -4.99
CA ALA A 70 -13.65 3.76 -5.65
C ALA A 70 -13.79 5.12 -6.36
N PHE A 71 -12.95 6.11 -6.03
CA PHE A 71 -12.91 7.40 -6.72
C PHE A 71 -12.14 7.38 -8.05
N ILE A 72 -11.34 6.34 -8.33
CA ILE A 72 -10.47 6.28 -9.52
C ILE A 72 -11.23 6.55 -10.83
N PRO A 73 -12.41 5.92 -11.09
CA PRO A 73 -13.16 6.16 -12.32
C PRO A 73 -13.86 7.53 -12.39
N PHE A 74 -13.91 8.26 -11.27
CA PHE A 74 -14.69 9.49 -11.11
C PHE A 74 -13.76 10.68 -10.85
N SER A 75 -12.84 10.94 -11.79
CA SER A 75 -11.77 11.94 -11.63
C SER A 75 -12.26 13.33 -11.21
N HIS A 76 -13.40 13.78 -11.74
CA HIS A 76 -14.01 15.06 -11.35
C HIS A 76 -14.37 15.11 -9.86
N TYR A 77 -15.09 14.10 -9.37
CA TYR A 77 -15.43 13.97 -7.94
C TYR A 77 -14.18 13.74 -7.08
N ALA A 78 -13.20 13.00 -7.59
CA ALA A 78 -11.94 12.79 -6.90
C ALA A 78 -11.17 14.11 -6.69
N ALA A 79 -11.18 15.00 -7.68
CA ALA A 79 -10.57 16.32 -7.57
C ALA A 79 -11.36 17.22 -6.60
N GLN A 80 -12.70 17.22 -6.69
CA GLN A 80 -13.57 18.00 -5.79
C GLN A 80 -13.41 17.58 -4.32
N HIS A 81 -13.21 16.29 -4.07
CA HIS A 81 -13.10 15.71 -2.73
C HIS A 81 -11.68 15.27 -2.37
N ALA A 82 -10.66 15.85 -3.01
CA ALA A 82 -9.26 15.48 -2.80
C ALA A 82 -8.82 15.54 -1.33
N TRP A 83 -9.33 16.52 -0.58
CA TRP A 83 -9.14 16.63 0.87
C TRP A 83 -9.63 15.40 1.63
N ILE A 84 -10.83 14.94 1.31
CA ILE A 84 -11.44 13.79 1.98
C ILE A 84 -10.63 12.53 1.66
N ILE A 85 -10.22 12.36 0.40
CA ILE A 85 -9.39 11.23 -0.01
C ILE A 85 -8.03 11.25 0.71
N ALA A 86 -7.40 12.43 0.81
CA ALA A 86 -6.15 12.60 1.54
C ALA A 86 -6.32 12.26 3.04
N TRP A 87 -7.41 12.71 3.68
CA TRP A 87 -7.71 12.38 5.07
C TRP A 87 -7.98 10.89 5.29
N ILE A 88 -8.78 10.25 4.42
CA ILE A 88 -9.02 8.80 4.46
C ILE A 88 -7.70 8.03 4.36
N SER A 89 -6.82 8.46 3.45
CA SER A 89 -5.51 7.84 3.23
C SER A 89 -4.55 8.09 4.41
N LEU A 90 -4.61 9.27 5.02
CA LEU A 90 -3.83 9.59 6.23
C LEU A 90 -4.30 8.76 7.43
N ILE A 91 -5.61 8.60 7.62
CA ILE A 91 -6.17 7.73 8.66
C ILE A 91 -5.70 6.29 8.43
N ALA A 92 -5.74 5.80 7.19
CA ALA A 92 -5.21 4.49 6.85
C ALA A 92 -3.72 4.36 7.22
N LEU A 93 -2.89 5.35 6.88
CA LEU A 93 -1.47 5.39 7.23
C LEU A 93 -1.22 5.43 8.75
N ILE A 94 -2.05 6.14 9.52
CA ILE A 94 -1.93 6.16 10.98
C ILE A 94 -2.31 4.80 11.57
N MET A 95 -3.32 4.13 11.00
CA MET A 95 -3.74 2.78 11.43
C MET A 95 -2.64 1.72 11.22
N ASP A 96 -1.77 1.88 10.21
CA ASP A 96 -0.55 1.07 10.01
C ASP A 96 0.49 1.22 11.15
N GLY A 97 0.52 2.39 11.80
CA GLY A 97 1.29 2.54 13.03
C GLY A 97 0.69 1.74 14.20
N VAL A 98 -0.65 1.71 14.25
CA VAL A 98 -1.45 1.17 15.36
C VAL A 98 -1.51 -0.35 15.32
N ASP A 99 -1.69 -0.99 14.16
CA ASP A 99 -1.69 -2.45 14.05
C ASP A 99 -0.33 -3.04 14.39
N GLY A 100 0.78 -2.44 13.95
CA GLY A 100 2.13 -2.84 14.33
C GLY A 100 2.40 -2.69 15.83
N ALA A 101 1.87 -1.63 16.46
CA ALA A 101 1.95 -1.47 17.91
C ALA A 101 1.08 -2.50 18.66
N THR A 102 -0.11 -2.80 18.13
CA THR A 102 -1.04 -3.79 18.66
C THR A 102 -0.40 -5.17 18.60
N ALA A 103 0.10 -5.59 17.44
CA ALA A 103 0.73 -6.89 17.23
C ALA A 103 1.89 -7.17 18.20
N ARG A 104 2.70 -6.14 18.52
CA ARG A 104 3.77 -6.24 19.53
C ARG A 104 3.22 -6.40 20.95
N ARG A 105 2.16 -5.66 21.29
CA ARG A 105 1.53 -5.71 22.62
C ARG A 105 0.74 -7.00 22.85
N THR A 106 0.06 -7.51 21.82
CA THR A 106 -0.79 -8.70 21.92
C THR A 106 -0.08 -9.99 21.52
N GLN A 107 1.23 -9.93 21.22
CA GLN A 107 2.03 -11.07 20.74
C GLN A 107 1.37 -11.81 19.56
N SER A 108 0.63 -11.06 18.72
CA SER A 108 -0.16 -11.61 17.61
C SER A 108 0.49 -11.35 16.25
N ALA A 109 1.82 -11.13 16.24
CA ALA A 109 2.58 -10.97 15.00
C ALA A 109 2.58 -12.29 14.21
N SER A 110 2.23 -12.22 12.93
CA SER A 110 2.23 -13.39 12.02
C SER A 110 2.82 -13.01 10.67
N ALA A 111 3.39 -14.00 9.96
CA ALA A 111 3.93 -13.76 8.62
C ALA A 111 2.82 -13.42 7.61
N PHE A 112 1.61 -13.96 7.81
CA PHE A 112 0.41 -13.56 7.07
C PHE A 112 0.16 -12.06 7.24
N GLY A 113 0.06 -11.59 8.49
CA GLY A 113 -0.23 -10.19 8.81
C GLY A 113 0.81 -9.26 8.19
N ALA A 114 2.10 -9.57 8.34
CA ALA A 114 3.18 -8.78 7.73
C ALA A 114 3.13 -8.73 6.20
N ARG A 115 2.74 -9.83 5.53
CA ARG A 115 2.58 -9.84 4.07
C ARG A 115 1.37 -9.02 3.62
N PHE A 116 0.25 -9.19 4.30
CA PHE A 116 -1.00 -8.50 4.01
C PHE A 116 -0.87 -6.99 4.24
N ASP A 117 -0.22 -6.60 5.32
CA ASP A 117 0.14 -5.23 5.66
C ASP A 117 0.91 -4.54 4.53
N MET A 118 2.02 -5.13 4.09
CA MET A 118 2.79 -4.59 2.99
C MET A 118 2.02 -4.55 1.65
N GLU A 119 1.07 -5.47 1.45
CA GLU A 119 0.24 -5.49 0.25
C GLU A 119 -0.75 -4.32 0.23
N LEU A 120 -1.33 -4.00 1.39
CA LEU A 120 -2.21 -2.84 1.53
C LEU A 120 -1.47 -1.52 1.35
N ASP A 121 -0.24 -1.40 1.84
CA ASP A 121 0.57 -0.20 1.63
C ASP A 121 0.87 0.03 0.15
N ALA A 122 1.27 -1.03 -0.56
CA ALA A 122 1.50 -0.96 -1.99
C ALA A 122 0.20 -0.65 -2.77
N ALA A 123 -0.92 -1.25 -2.37
CA ALA A 123 -2.22 -0.97 -2.95
C ALA A 123 -2.63 0.49 -2.73
N LEU A 124 -2.43 1.04 -1.52
CA LEU A 124 -2.72 2.45 -1.24
C LEU A 124 -1.83 3.37 -2.10
N MET A 125 -0.53 3.09 -2.21
CA MET A 125 0.34 3.84 -3.12
C MET A 125 -0.18 3.81 -4.56
N LEU A 126 -0.53 2.63 -5.08
CA LEU A 126 -1.10 2.48 -6.43
C LEU A 126 -2.38 3.27 -6.63
N VAL A 127 -3.30 3.23 -5.65
CA VAL A 127 -4.55 3.99 -5.67
C VAL A 127 -4.27 5.48 -5.76
N LEU A 128 -3.37 6.00 -4.92
CA LEU A 128 -3.01 7.43 -4.95
C LEU A 128 -2.33 7.81 -6.28
N CYS A 129 -1.46 6.96 -6.82
CA CYS A 129 -0.85 7.16 -8.14
C CYS A 129 -1.93 7.22 -9.24
N ALA A 130 -2.87 6.27 -9.24
CA ALA A 130 -3.96 6.21 -10.21
C ALA A 130 -4.84 7.47 -10.13
N LEU A 131 -5.20 7.91 -8.92
CA LEU A 131 -5.98 9.13 -8.72
C LEU A 131 -5.27 10.38 -9.25
N LEU A 132 -3.95 10.50 -9.03
CA LEU A 132 -3.17 11.62 -9.56
C LEU A 132 -3.12 11.62 -11.10
N ILE A 133 -3.05 10.44 -11.71
CA ILE A 133 -3.05 10.27 -13.16
C ILE A 133 -4.43 10.59 -13.74
N THR A 134 -5.52 10.09 -13.15
CA THR A 134 -6.87 10.34 -13.65
C THR A 134 -7.31 11.80 -13.46
N GLN A 135 -6.72 12.50 -12.49
CA GLN A 135 -6.86 13.96 -12.34
C GLN A 135 -5.98 14.76 -13.32
N GLY A 136 -5.15 14.11 -14.12
CA GLY A 136 -4.23 14.77 -15.06
C GLY A 136 -3.11 15.56 -14.38
N LYS A 137 -2.77 15.25 -13.12
CA LYS A 137 -1.70 15.96 -12.39
C LYS A 137 -0.30 15.53 -12.81
N VAL A 138 -0.14 14.27 -13.16
CA VAL A 138 1.12 13.62 -13.51
C VAL A 138 0.89 12.49 -14.51
N GLY A 139 1.95 12.10 -15.21
CA GLY A 139 1.89 11.03 -16.21
C GLY A 139 1.92 9.61 -15.61
N PRO A 140 1.73 8.58 -16.47
CA PRO A 140 1.69 7.18 -16.05
C PRO A 140 2.96 6.67 -15.36
N TRP A 141 4.10 7.34 -15.53
CA TRP A 141 5.37 6.98 -14.90
C TRP A 141 5.27 6.88 -13.38
N VAL A 142 4.36 7.63 -12.74
CA VAL A 142 4.16 7.62 -11.28
C VAL A 142 3.68 6.24 -10.79
N LEU A 143 3.05 5.43 -11.64
CA LEU A 143 2.68 4.05 -11.29
C LEU A 143 3.89 3.20 -10.88
N THR A 144 5.10 3.55 -11.32
CA THR A 144 6.33 2.87 -10.87
C THR A 144 6.53 2.92 -9.36
N ILE A 145 6.04 3.99 -8.68
CA ILE A 145 6.09 4.11 -7.22
C ILE A 145 5.26 2.99 -6.58
N GLY A 146 3.99 2.85 -6.97
CA GLY A 146 3.12 1.81 -6.44
C GLY A 146 3.46 0.40 -6.94
N LEU A 147 4.06 0.28 -8.12
CA LEU A 147 4.45 -1.01 -8.69
C LEU A 147 5.78 -1.56 -8.16
N MET A 148 6.60 -0.75 -7.49
CA MET A 148 7.97 -1.11 -7.09
C MET A 148 8.03 -2.41 -6.28
N ARG A 149 7.09 -2.63 -5.36
CA ARG A 149 7.00 -3.89 -4.59
C ARG A 149 6.84 -5.10 -5.53
N TYR A 150 5.91 -5.01 -6.48
CA TYR A 150 5.64 -6.09 -7.41
C TYR A 150 6.84 -6.36 -8.32
N LEU A 151 7.50 -5.29 -8.78
CA LEU A 151 8.75 -5.39 -9.54
C LEU A 151 9.84 -6.12 -8.73
N PHE A 152 9.98 -5.81 -7.43
CA PHE A 152 10.94 -6.48 -6.56
C PHE A 152 10.60 -7.97 -6.34
N VAL A 153 9.33 -8.31 -6.17
CA VAL A 153 8.88 -9.72 -6.05
C VAL A 153 9.15 -10.49 -7.34
N ILE A 154 8.87 -9.90 -8.50
CA ILE A 154 9.17 -10.50 -9.81
C ILE A 154 10.68 -10.67 -9.99
N ALA A 155 11.47 -9.67 -9.63
CA ALA A 155 12.93 -9.74 -9.66
C ALA A 155 13.46 -10.86 -8.75
N GLY A 156 12.89 -11.04 -7.55
CA GLY A 156 13.17 -12.18 -6.68
C GLY A 156 12.78 -13.54 -7.27
N GLY A 157 11.76 -13.57 -8.12
CA GLY A 157 11.42 -14.74 -8.92
C GLY A 157 12.54 -15.13 -9.89
N LEU A 158 13.11 -14.14 -10.58
CA LEU A 158 14.13 -14.32 -11.63
C LEU A 158 15.55 -14.50 -11.07
N ILE A 159 15.87 -13.83 -9.96
CA ILE A 159 17.18 -13.82 -9.31
C ILE A 159 17.02 -14.45 -7.91
N PRO A 160 17.33 -15.74 -7.74
CA PRO A 160 17.16 -16.45 -6.47
C PRO A 160 17.85 -15.76 -5.28
N GLY A 161 18.95 -15.04 -5.52
CA GLY A 161 19.69 -14.27 -4.51
C GLY A 161 18.88 -13.15 -3.84
N LEU A 162 17.81 -12.66 -4.48
CA LEU A 162 16.93 -11.62 -3.92
C LEU A 162 15.80 -12.18 -3.04
N ARG A 163 15.68 -13.51 -2.90
CA ARG A 163 14.59 -14.16 -2.12
C ARG A 163 14.83 -14.22 -0.62
N ALA A 164 16.04 -13.90 -0.16
CA ALA A 164 16.36 -13.98 1.27
C ALA A 164 15.56 -12.94 2.08
N PRO A 165 15.16 -13.26 3.32
CA PRO A 165 14.44 -12.32 4.16
C PRO A 165 15.32 -11.10 4.46
N LEU A 166 14.82 -9.91 4.14
CA LEU A 166 15.47 -8.66 4.48
C LEU A 166 15.27 -8.37 5.98
N PRO A 167 16.31 -7.96 6.72
CA PRO A 167 16.15 -7.51 8.09
C PRO A 167 15.26 -6.25 8.15
N GLU A 168 14.69 -5.98 9.32
CA GLU A 168 13.92 -4.75 9.54
C GLU A 168 14.79 -3.52 9.27
N SER A 169 14.31 -2.60 8.43
CA SER A 169 15.04 -1.41 8.02
C SER A 169 14.19 -0.17 8.29
N ARG A 170 14.69 0.70 9.19
CA ARG A 170 14.06 1.99 9.47
C ARG A 170 14.01 2.86 8.21
N LEU A 171 15.04 2.81 7.37
CA LEU A 171 15.10 3.56 6.11
C LEU A 171 13.94 3.18 5.20
N ARG A 172 13.71 1.88 4.97
CA ARG A 172 12.62 1.40 4.11
C ARG A 172 11.26 1.85 4.63
N LYS A 173 11.06 1.79 5.95
CA LYS A 173 9.82 2.29 6.57
C LYS A 173 9.65 3.80 6.40
N THR A 174 10.71 4.59 6.62
CA THR A 174 10.68 6.05 6.42
C THR A 174 10.40 6.41 4.96
N VAL A 175 11.04 5.74 4.00
CA VAL A 175 10.80 5.97 2.57
C VAL A 175 9.37 5.62 2.19
N CYS A 176 8.81 4.52 2.69
CA CYS A 176 7.40 4.14 2.49
C CYS A 176 6.44 5.24 2.95
N VAL A 177 6.60 5.70 4.20
CA VAL A 177 5.80 6.79 4.77
C VAL A 177 5.97 8.07 3.94
N TRP A 178 7.20 8.38 3.53
CA TRP A 178 7.48 9.53 2.66
C TRP A 178 6.76 9.44 1.32
N GLN A 179 6.72 8.27 0.68
CA GLN A 179 5.95 8.07 -0.57
C GLN A 179 4.48 8.39 -0.35
N LEU A 180 3.87 7.77 0.67
CA LEU A 180 2.44 7.90 0.95
C LEU A 180 2.08 9.36 1.28
N VAL A 181 2.83 10.02 2.15
CA VAL A 181 2.62 11.43 2.49
C VAL A 181 2.80 12.32 1.25
N THR A 182 3.83 12.09 0.45
CA THR A 182 4.07 12.88 -0.77
C THR A 182 2.92 12.74 -1.77
N LEU A 183 2.46 11.50 -2.00
CA LEU A 183 1.31 11.22 -2.87
C LEU A 183 0.02 11.91 -2.36
N MET A 184 -0.23 11.88 -1.05
CA MET A 184 -1.37 12.57 -0.43
C MET A 184 -1.28 14.09 -0.60
N VAL A 185 -0.11 14.68 -0.38
CA VAL A 185 0.12 16.11 -0.59
C VAL A 185 -0.12 16.49 -2.06
N CYS A 186 0.40 15.69 -2.99
CA CYS A 186 0.20 15.91 -4.42
C CYS A 186 -1.27 15.85 -4.85
N LEU A 187 -2.15 15.15 -4.12
CA LEU A 187 -3.59 15.13 -4.40
C LEU A 187 -4.26 16.47 -4.09
N LEU A 188 -3.71 17.28 -3.19
CA LEU A 188 -4.34 18.53 -2.76
C LEU A 188 -4.49 19.53 -3.91
N PRO A 189 -5.61 20.28 -3.97
CA PRO A 189 -5.96 21.10 -5.13
C PRO A 189 -4.99 22.26 -5.38
N TRP A 190 -4.29 22.74 -4.35
CA TRP A 190 -3.31 23.83 -4.47
C TRP A 190 -1.95 23.38 -5.02
N VAL A 191 -1.68 22.07 -5.10
CA VAL A 191 -0.41 21.58 -5.64
C VAL A 191 -0.51 21.57 -7.16
N SER A 192 0.29 22.43 -7.80
CA SER A 192 0.36 22.49 -9.26
C SER A 192 1.02 21.23 -9.84
N GLN A 193 0.79 20.98 -11.13
CA GLN A 193 1.36 19.84 -11.85
C GLN A 193 2.90 19.83 -11.77
N GLY A 194 3.54 21.00 -11.88
CA GLY A 194 5.00 21.12 -11.80
C GLY A 194 5.54 20.72 -10.43
N TRP A 195 4.90 21.18 -9.35
CA TRP A 195 5.26 20.77 -7.99
C TRP A 195 5.02 19.29 -7.76
N ALA A 196 3.88 18.76 -8.21
CA ALA A 196 3.57 17.33 -8.09
C ALA A 196 4.62 16.47 -8.81
N ALA A 197 4.98 16.82 -10.04
CA ALA A 197 6.01 16.11 -10.81
C ALA A 197 7.38 16.15 -10.12
N GLY A 198 7.80 17.32 -9.61
CA GLY A 198 9.07 17.46 -8.89
C GLY A 198 9.13 16.64 -7.61
N LEU A 199 8.09 16.74 -6.76
CA LEU A 199 7.98 15.99 -5.51
C LEU A 199 7.97 14.48 -5.75
N LEU A 200 7.21 14.01 -6.75
CA LEU A 200 7.12 12.58 -7.07
C LEU A 200 8.36 12.04 -7.76
N THR A 201 9.12 12.89 -8.45
CA THR A 201 10.44 12.51 -8.98
C THR A 201 11.40 12.25 -7.82
N ILE A 202 11.47 13.16 -6.85
CA ILE A 202 12.28 12.99 -5.64
C ILE A 202 11.84 11.72 -4.89
N ALA A 203 10.53 11.53 -4.73
CA ALA A 203 9.97 10.35 -4.09
C ALA A 203 10.39 9.07 -4.82
N LEU A 204 10.24 9.01 -6.15
CA LEU A 204 10.68 7.87 -6.96
C LEU A 204 12.19 7.62 -6.84
N THR A 205 13.03 8.66 -6.87
CA THR A 205 14.47 8.53 -6.68
C THR A 205 14.83 7.93 -5.32
N LEU A 206 14.20 8.40 -4.25
CA LEU A 206 14.39 7.85 -2.90
C LEU A 206 13.97 6.37 -2.83
N LEU A 207 12.88 6.03 -3.52
CA LEU A 207 12.38 4.66 -3.59
C LEU A 207 13.36 3.75 -4.33
N VAL A 208 13.80 4.15 -5.53
CA VAL A 208 14.79 3.42 -6.33
C VAL A 208 16.10 3.25 -5.55
N TYR A 209 16.55 4.29 -4.84
CA TYR A 209 17.74 4.21 -3.99
C TYR A 209 17.56 3.19 -2.86
N SER A 210 16.43 3.23 -2.14
CA SER A 210 16.14 2.27 -1.06
C SER A 210 16.13 0.83 -1.58
N PHE A 211 15.45 0.57 -2.69
CA PHE A 211 15.38 -0.76 -3.29
C PHE A 211 16.73 -1.22 -3.88
N GLY A 212 17.47 -0.32 -4.52
CA GLY A 212 18.81 -0.59 -5.04
C GLY A 212 19.78 -1.00 -3.94
N ARG A 213 19.77 -0.27 -2.81
CA ARG A 213 20.55 -0.62 -1.62
C ARG A 213 20.18 -2.01 -1.07
N ASP A 214 18.89 -2.30 -0.92
CA ASP A 214 18.42 -3.60 -0.44
C ASP A 214 18.84 -4.74 -1.40
N SER A 215 18.80 -4.48 -2.70
CA SER A 215 19.17 -5.46 -3.73
C SER A 215 20.67 -5.76 -3.73
N ILE A 216 21.52 -4.73 -3.65
CA ILE A 216 22.99 -4.87 -3.56
C ILE A 216 23.37 -5.64 -2.30
N TRP A 217 22.74 -5.31 -1.16
CA TRP A 217 23.01 -6.00 0.10
C TRP A 217 22.69 -7.50 0.04
N LEU A 218 21.55 -7.86 -0.57
CA LEU A 218 21.16 -9.27 -0.75
C LEU A 218 22.13 -10.04 -1.65
N LEU A 219 22.58 -9.42 -2.75
CA LEU A 219 23.53 -10.03 -3.67
C LEU A 219 24.91 -10.22 -3.01
N ALA A 220 25.42 -9.19 -2.34
CA ALA A 220 26.70 -9.26 -1.62
C ALA A 220 26.69 -10.30 -0.48
N TYR A 221 25.57 -10.41 0.25
CA TYR A 221 25.42 -11.40 1.32
C TYR A 221 25.43 -12.84 0.79
N ARG A 222 24.84 -13.08 -0.38
CA ARG A 222 24.87 -14.40 -1.02
C ARG A 222 26.28 -14.79 -1.42
N ASP A 223 27.01 -13.91 -2.10
CA ASP A 223 28.35 -14.20 -2.61
C ASP A 223 29.32 -14.53 -1.45
N ALA A 224 29.18 -13.86 -0.30
CA ALA A 224 29.90 -14.20 0.92
C ALA A 224 29.57 -15.61 1.45
N LYS A 225 28.30 -16.03 1.37
CA LYS A 225 27.86 -17.37 1.81
C LYS A 225 28.31 -18.48 0.85
N GLU A 226 28.31 -18.22 -0.46
CA GLU A 226 28.83 -19.16 -1.48
C GLU A 226 30.35 -19.35 -1.36
N THR A 227 31.10 -18.30 -1.04
CA THR A 227 32.57 -18.37 -0.86
C THR A 227 32.98 -19.12 0.43
N SER A 228 32.08 -19.24 1.41
CA SER A 228 32.33 -19.92 2.69
C SER A 228 31.97 -21.42 2.71
N ARG A 229 31.49 -21.97 1.59
CA ARG A 229 31.17 -23.39 1.40
C ARG A 229 32.22 -24.07 0.54
#